data_AF-A0A1H7IDB4-F1
#
_entry.id   AF-A0A1H7IDB4-F1
#
_cell.length_a   1.000
_cell.length_b   1.000
_cell.length_c   1.000
_cell.angle_alpha   90.00
_cell.angle_beta   90.00
_cell.angle_gamma   90.00
#
_symmetry.space_group_name_H-M   'P 1'
#
loop_
_entity.id
_entity.type
_entity.pdbx_description
1 polymer ?
#
loop_
_entity_poly.entity_id
_entity_poly.type
_entity_poly.pdbx_seq_one_letter_code
_entity_poly.pdbx_strand_id
1 'polypeptide(L)'
;MKAGEVGRIIDTILSIPGMNDPVKIDLKMSRKQVLLLSNVIARGLNGKDEQADGLLESLSSESKGELELLSAECLQKAGLTELYEKLRALGK
;
A
#
# COMPACT_ATOMS: atom_id res chain seq x y z
N MET A 1 -12.73 -8.93 19.73
CA MET A 1 -12.77 -7.45 19.71
C MET A 1 -13.86 -7.03 18.74
N LYS A 2 -14.74 -6.08 19.10
CA LYS A 2 -15.79 -5.62 18.17
C LYS A 2 -15.15 -4.69 17.14
N ALA A 3 -15.53 -4.79 15.86
CA ALA A 3 -14.97 -3.98 14.77
C ALA A 3 -14.94 -2.46 15.05
N GLY A 4 -15.94 -1.95 15.79
CA GLY A 4 -16.00 -0.53 16.19
C GLY A 4 -14.97 -0.08 17.24
N GLU A 5 -14.37 -0.98 18.03
CA GLU A 5 -13.25 -0.64 18.94
C GLU A 5 -11.93 -0.55 18.17
N VAL A 6 -11.74 -1.41 17.17
CA VAL A 6 -10.51 -1.46 16.36
C VAL A 6 -10.36 -0.18 15.53
N GLY A 7 -11.42 0.29 14.87
CA GLY A 7 -11.41 1.55 14.12
C GLY A 7 -11.05 2.76 14.99
N ARG A 8 -11.62 2.87 16.20
CA ARG A 8 -11.31 3.97 17.13
C ARG A 8 -9.86 3.96 17.60
N ILE A 9 -9.29 2.78 17.83
CA ILE A 9 -7.88 2.65 18.23
C ILE A 9 -6.98 3.09 17.07
N ILE A 10 -7.32 2.71 15.83
CA ILE A 10 -6.55 3.09 14.65
C ILE A 10 -6.61 4.61 14.43
N ASP A 11 -7.79 5.22 14.49
CA ASP A 11 -7.95 6.67 14.37
C ASP A 11 -7.12 7.42 15.43
N THR A 12 -7.08 6.88 16.66
CA THR A 12 -6.27 7.44 17.74
C THR A 12 -4.78 7.31 17.46
N ILE A 13 -4.31 6.17 16.96
CA ILE A 13 -2.90 5.94 16.59
C ILE A 13 -2.49 6.85 15.43
N LEU A 14 -3.32 6.97 14.39
CA LEU A 14 -3.06 7.83 13.24
C LEU A 14 -3.08 9.33 13.61
N SER A 15 -3.74 9.69 14.71
CA SER A 15 -3.75 11.05 15.27
C SER A 15 -2.56 11.36 16.18
N ILE A 16 -1.63 10.42 16.40
CA ILE A 16 -0.44 10.66 17.23
C ILE A 16 0.44 11.71 16.52
N PRO A 17 0.88 12.77 17.22
CA PRO A 17 1.86 13.72 16.68
C PRO A 17 3.12 13.00 16.17
N GLY A 18 3.54 13.33 14.96
CA GLY A 18 4.70 12.72 14.30
C GLY A 18 4.38 11.56 13.35
N MET A 19 3.13 11.10 13.27
CA MET A 19 2.72 10.07 12.30
C MET A 19 2.78 10.55 10.83
N ASN A 20 2.77 11.87 10.60
CA ASN A 20 2.93 12.49 9.29
C ASN A 20 4.37 12.98 9.04
N ASP A 21 5.30 12.73 9.95
CA ASP A 21 6.67 13.19 9.79
C ASP A 21 7.36 12.37 8.69
N PRO A 22 8.03 13.01 7.72
CA PRO A 22 8.69 12.29 6.63
C PRO A 22 9.87 11.47 7.16
N VAL A 23 9.85 10.16 6.90
CA VAL A 23 10.94 9.24 7.26
C VAL A 23 11.69 8.81 6.00
N LYS A 24 13.04 8.81 6.07
CA LYS A 24 13.87 8.28 4.99
C LYS A 24 13.94 6.75 5.07
N ILE A 25 13.47 6.08 4.02
CA ILE A 25 13.51 4.62 3.90
C ILE A 25 14.59 4.23 2.87
N ASP A 26 15.63 3.51 3.29
CA ASP A 26 16.62 2.92 2.38
C ASP A 26 16.13 1.54 1.90
N LEU A 27 15.72 1.45 0.63
CA LEU A 27 15.17 0.22 0.04
C LEU A 27 16.20 -0.45 -0.86
N LYS A 28 16.72 -1.61 -0.43
CA LYS A 28 17.54 -2.51 -1.24
C LYS A 28 16.79 -3.81 -1.48
N MET A 29 16.15 -3.91 -2.65
CA MET A 29 15.33 -5.07 -3.01
C MET A 29 15.56 -5.49 -4.46
N SER A 30 15.40 -6.79 -4.71
CA SER A 30 15.51 -7.35 -6.06
C SER A 30 14.31 -6.96 -6.93
N ARG A 31 14.47 -6.99 -8.25
CA ARG A 31 13.37 -6.79 -9.22
C ARG A 31 12.14 -7.66 -8.93
N LYS A 32 12.37 -8.92 -8.50
CA LYS A 32 11.30 -9.83 -8.08
C LYS A 32 10.52 -9.28 -6.88
N GLN A 33 11.22 -8.79 -5.85
CA GLN A 33 10.58 -8.24 -4.66
C GLN A 33 9.82 -6.94 -4.97
N VAL A 34 10.36 -6.08 -5.82
CA VAL A 34 9.65 -4.87 -6.29
C VAL A 34 8.33 -5.25 -6.95
N LEU A 35 8.36 -6.22 -7.88
CA LEU A 35 7.16 -6.65 -8.61
C LEU A 35 6.10 -7.23 -7.67
N LEU A 36 6.51 -8.07 -6.71
CA LEU A 36 5.62 -8.65 -5.72
C LEU A 36 5.04 -7.59 -4.78
N LEU A 37 5.87 -6.65 -4.31
CA LEU A 37 5.45 -5.55 -3.45
C LEU A 37 4.38 -4.70 -4.14
N SER A 38 4.61 -4.30 -5.39
CA SER A 38 3.65 -3.52 -6.16
C SER A 38 2.32 -4.24 -6.35
N ASN A 39 2.35 -5.56 -6.54
CA ASN A 39 1.13 -6.37 -6.63
C ASN A 39 0.39 -6.44 -5.29
N VAL A 40 1.10 -6.62 -4.17
CA VAL A 40 0.52 -6.63 -2.82
C VAL A 40 -0.12 -5.29 -2.48
N ILE A 41 0.56 -4.17 -2.77
CA ILE A 41 0.00 -2.82 -2.57
C ILE A 41 -1.28 -2.66 -3.41
N ALA A 42 -1.22 -2.97 -4.70
CA ALA A 42 -2.39 -2.86 -5.57
C ALA A 42 -3.57 -3.73 -5.10
N ARG A 43 -3.30 -4.95 -4.60
CA ARG A 43 -4.32 -5.82 -4.02
C ARG A 43 -4.85 -5.26 -2.69
N GLY A 44 -4.01 -4.76 -1.80
CA GLY A 44 -4.43 -4.19 -0.52
C GLY A 44 -5.30 -2.94 -0.67
N LEU A 45 -5.04 -2.13 -1.70
CA LEU A 45 -5.82 -0.92 -1.98
C LEU A 45 -7.15 -1.19 -2.68
N ASN A 46 -7.21 -2.20 -3.55
CA ASN A 46 -8.39 -2.53 -4.36
C ASN A 46 -9.19 -3.74 -3.87
N GLY A 47 -8.65 -4.46 -2.89
CA GLY A 47 -9.23 -5.70 -2.37
C GLY A 47 -10.48 -5.41 -1.55
N LYS A 48 -11.60 -6.01 -1.96
CA LYS A 48 -12.77 -6.22 -1.10
C LYS A 48 -12.60 -7.54 -0.35
N ASP A 49 -11.49 -7.72 0.36
CA ASP A 49 -11.35 -8.90 1.21
C ASP A 49 -12.29 -8.69 2.41
N GLU A 50 -13.21 -9.64 2.65
CA GLU A 50 -14.19 -9.60 3.77
C GLU A 50 -13.52 -9.60 5.16
N GLN A 51 -12.19 -9.77 5.18
CA GLN A 51 -11.32 -9.77 6.35
C GLN A 51 -10.25 -8.69 6.26
N ALA A 52 -10.51 -7.58 5.54
CA ALA A 52 -9.60 -6.45 5.54
C ALA A 52 -9.37 -6.00 6.99
N ASP A 53 -8.10 -6.05 7.43
CA ASP A 53 -7.70 -5.48 8.72
C ASP A 53 -8.14 -4.02 8.74
N GLY A 54 -8.76 -3.58 9.86
CA GLY A 54 -9.40 -2.28 9.97
C GLY A 54 -8.50 -1.07 9.62
N LEU A 55 -7.18 -1.28 9.55
CA LEU A 55 -6.20 -0.28 9.11
C LEU A 55 -6.30 0.04 7.62
N LEU A 56 -6.50 -0.97 6.77
CA LEU A 56 -6.67 -0.75 5.33
C LEU A 56 -8.04 -0.12 5.01
N GLU A 57 -9.05 -0.42 5.83
CA GLU A 57 -10.38 0.19 5.76
C GLU A 57 -10.38 1.65 6.19
N SER A 58 -9.53 2.03 7.16
CA SER A 58 -9.41 3.40 7.66
C SER A 58 -8.50 4.29 6.81
N LEU A 59 -7.88 3.78 5.74
CA LEU A 59 -7.02 4.60 4.87
C LEU A 59 -7.84 5.66 4.13
N SER A 60 -7.43 6.92 4.26
CA SER A 60 -7.97 8.02 3.47
C SER A 60 -7.62 7.85 2.00
N SER A 61 -8.38 8.47 1.10
CA SER A 61 -8.07 8.47 -0.34
C SER A 61 -6.70 9.06 -0.66
N GLU A 62 -6.23 10.00 0.17
CA GLU A 62 -4.90 10.61 0.07
C GLU A 62 -3.81 9.59 0.35
N SER A 63 -3.86 8.90 1.49
CA SER A 63 -2.89 7.86 1.86
C SER A 63 -2.87 6.70 0.85
N LYS A 64 -4.03 6.37 0.27
CA LYS A 64 -4.10 5.39 -0.84
C LYS A 64 -3.32 5.88 -2.05
N GLY A 65 -3.50 7.14 -2.45
CA GLY A 65 -2.77 7.76 -3.56
C GLY A 65 -1.25 7.81 -3.34
N GLU A 66 -0.81 8.12 -2.12
CA GLU A 66 0.62 8.10 -1.76
C GLU A 66 1.23 6.70 -1.89
N LEU A 67 0.51 5.66 -1.46
CA LEU A 67 0.95 4.27 -1.59
C LEU A 67 0.96 3.79 -3.06
N GLU A 68 0.01 4.25 -3.89
CA GLU A 68 0.03 3.98 -5.34
C GLU A 68 1.24 4.65 -6.01
N LEU A 69 1.52 5.90 -5.65
CA LEU A 69 2.66 6.64 -6.17
C LEU A 69 3.99 5.97 -5.79
N LEU A 70 4.13 5.56 -4.53
CA LEU A 70 5.30 4.81 -4.07
C LEU A 70 5.51 3.52 -4.86
N SER A 71 4.43 2.75 -5.08
CA SER A 71 4.48 1.53 -5.88
C SER A 71 4.93 1.80 -7.32
N ALA A 72 4.41 2.87 -7.94
CA ALA A 72 4.81 3.29 -9.28
C ALA A 72 6.29 3.72 -9.35
N GLU A 73 6.77 4.47 -8.36
CA GLU A 73 8.17 4.86 -8.27
C GLU A 73 9.10 3.66 -8.13
N CYS A 74 8.74 2.67 -7.30
CA CYS A 74 9.53 1.45 -7.15
C CYS A 74 9.65 0.68 -8.47
N LEU A 75 8.54 0.55 -9.22
CA LEU A 75 8.54 -0.08 -10.54
C LEU A 75 9.40 0.69 -11.55
N GLN A 76 9.30 2.02 -11.56
CA GLN A 76 10.08 2.87 -12.44
C GLN A 76 11.58 2.73 -12.14
N LYS A 77 11.99 2.82 -10.86
CA LYS A 77 13.38 2.65 -10.43
C LYS A 77 13.94 1.27 -10.75
N ALA A 78 13.09 0.23 -10.74
CA ALA A 78 13.46 -1.13 -11.09
C ALA A 78 13.46 -1.43 -12.60
N GLY A 79 12.89 -0.54 -13.43
CA GLY A 79 12.70 -0.72 -14.87
C GLY A 79 11.63 -1.78 -15.19
N LEU A 80 10.61 -1.92 -14.35
CA LEU A 80 9.61 -2.99 -14.41
C LEU A 80 8.21 -2.52 -14.79
N THR A 81 7.99 -1.21 -15.00
CA THR A 81 6.66 -0.63 -15.26
C THR A 81 5.92 -1.35 -16.38
N GLU A 82 6.54 -1.47 -17.56
CA GLU A 82 5.91 -2.11 -18.73
C GLU A 82 5.62 -3.60 -18.49
N LEU A 83 6.53 -4.33 -17.83
CA LEU A 83 6.33 -5.75 -17.50
C LEU A 83 5.15 -5.91 -16.53
N TYR A 84 5.07 -5.04 -15.52
CA TYR A 84 3.99 -5.06 -14.55
C TYR A 84 2.63 -4.79 -15.19
N GLU A 85 2.54 -3.83 -16.12
CA GLU A 85 1.33 -3.55 -16.88
C GLU A 85 0.90 -4.74 -17.74
N LYS A 86 1.84 -5.36 -18.46
CA LYS A 86 1.57 -6.57 -19.26
C LYS A 86 1.06 -7.71 -18.38
N LEU A 87 1.67 -7.93 -17.21
CA LEU A 87 1.22 -8.95 -16.26
C LEU A 87 -0.17 -8.66 -15.72
N ARG A 88 -0.50 -7.40 -15.40
CA ARG A 88 -1.86 -7.01 -15.00
C ARG A 88 -2.90 -7.23 -16.09
N ALA A 89 -2.52 -7.04 -17.35
CA ALA A 89 -3.39 -7.31 -18.49
C ALA A 89 -3.63 -8.82 -18.71
N LEU A 90 -2.63 -9.65 -18.42
CA LEU A 90 -2.72 -11.12 -18.55
C LEU A 90 -3.47 -11.80 -17.41
N GLY A 91 -3.46 -11.22 -16.20
CA GLY A 91 -4.14 -11.76 -15.02
C GLY A 91 -5.61 -11.34 -14.88
N LYS A 92 -6.18 -10.68 -15.89
CA LYS A 92 -7.61 -10.34 -15.99
C LYS A 92 -8.38 -11.38 -16.78
#